data_AF-X5DGP0-F1
#
_entry.id   AF-X5DGP0-F1
#
_cell.length_a   1.000
_cell.length_b   1.000
_cell.length_c   1.000
_cell.angle_alpha   90.00
_cell.angle_beta   90.00
_cell.angle_gamma   90.00
#
_symmetry.space_group_name_H-M   'P 1'
#
loop_
_entity.id
_entity.type
_entity.pdbx_description
1 polymer ?
#
loop_
_entity_poly.entity_id
_entity_poly.type
_entity_poly.pdbx_seq_one_letter_code
_entity_poly.pdbx_strand_id
1 'polypeptide(L)'
;MAKFEKIEDLLGELYRYRKLFSGMFDKRMSPIQEEMVVSLVEHDTEKLERLAAFDLLFRNQGLISLEPRLQEFFEEFMEVDETVHVLYIQENLDQIKKNQSYYLKENQPSKRDQYLVKIKKHLYRINQTTLQNIKALRDNTDETYKTETNFEIKKEKLTDIRNQRDALEGVIKAVERVLQDDIFFKTAADTELQLIVHRLRLALNDSFHNLIEIQQQIIEYLNHIEKRVHVVEKVLRLKMLRDKHYLKERTNFYWIVGSNQDLPLRKTEGFRTRLSIQDMLNEEEKRKLILKVREKQQNQRLLAQNTAGSISDEAFNDKNEIDSVFNYHALKRVFMGKNQDLFSFVMHHQFAEEISINKRIQLYCRLASLFEADFAFSEETGRFENLEYALIYPASNSTTTDPQTTNTINDPA
;
A
#
# COMPACT_ATOMS: atom_id res chain seq x y z
N MET A 1 -36.24 28.02 -8.36
CA MET A 1 -35.07 27.95 -7.46
C MET A 1 -35.35 28.87 -6.30
N ALA A 2 -35.54 28.31 -5.11
CA ALA A 2 -35.72 29.11 -3.92
C ALA A 2 -34.35 29.66 -3.52
N LYS A 3 -34.24 30.98 -3.34
CA LYS A 3 -33.00 31.63 -2.88
C LYS A 3 -33.27 32.30 -1.54
N PHE A 4 -32.34 32.18 -0.62
CA PHE A 4 -32.38 32.97 0.60
C PHE A 4 -32.13 34.45 0.26
N GLU A 5 -33.08 35.33 0.59
CA GLU A 5 -32.92 36.77 0.41
C GLU A 5 -32.17 37.43 1.57
N LYS A 6 -32.18 36.80 2.76
CA LYS A 6 -31.48 37.27 3.96
C LYS A 6 -30.49 36.23 4.47
N ILE A 7 -29.34 36.71 4.93
CA ILE A 7 -28.29 35.88 5.55
C ILE A 7 -28.79 35.24 6.86
N GLU A 8 -29.65 35.92 7.61
CA GLU A 8 -30.22 35.41 8.86
C GLU A 8 -31.04 34.13 8.63
N ASP A 9 -31.75 34.04 7.51
CA ASP A 9 -32.57 32.87 7.18
C ASP A 9 -31.68 31.68 6.80
N LEU A 10 -30.59 31.92 6.04
CA LEU A 10 -29.60 30.89 5.72
C LEU A 10 -28.90 30.37 6.98
N LEU A 11 -28.41 31.28 7.84
CA LEU A 11 -27.75 30.90 9.09
C LEU A 11 -28.70 30.20 10.05
N GLY A 12 -29.98 30.60 10.07
CA GLY A 12 -31.02 29.96 10.86
C GLY A 12 -31.26 28.51 10.43
N GLU A 13 -31.36 28.24 9.13
CA GLU A 13 -31.51 26.88 8.59
C GLU A 13 -30.25 26.04 8.80
N LEU A 14 -29.05 26.59 8.57
CA LEU A 14 -27.78 25.90 8.87
C LEU A 14 -27.65 25.55 10.35
N TYR A 15 -28.04 26.45 11.25
CA TYR A 15 -28.00 26.21 12.70
C TYR A 15 -29.02 25.15 13.13
N ARG A 16 -30.21 25.18 12.54
CA ARG A 16 -31.30 24.23 12.80
C ARG A 16 -30.88 22.81 12.39
N TYR A 17 -30.24 22.65 11.25
CA TYR A 17 -29.79 21.35 10.74
C TYR A 17 -28.29 21.08 10.93
N ARG A 18 -27.65 21.72 11.91
CA ARG A 18 -26.20 21.57 12.15
C ARG A 18 -25.72 20.12 12.31
N LYS A 19 -26.55 19.24 12.88
CA LYS A 19 -26.22 17.81 13.05
C LYS A 19 -26.17 17.07 11.72
N LEU A 20 -27.08 17.43 10.80
CA LEU A 20 -27.11 16.90 9.44
C LEU A 20 -25.85 17.36 8.70
N PHE A 21 -25.58 18.67 8.68
CA PHE A 21 -24.41 19.23 8.00
C PHE A 21 -23.10 18.68 8.58
N SER A 22 -22.99 18.55 9.91
CA SER A 22 -21.82 17.92 10.55
C SER A 22 -21.66 16.46 10.15
N GLY A 23 -22.71 15.64 10.23
CA GLY A 23 -22.63 14.23 9.86
C GLY A 23 -22.39 13.99 8.36
N MET A 24 -22.86 14.91 7.52
CA MET A 24 -22.58 14.93 6.09
C MET A 24 -21.12 15.31 5.81
N PHE A 25 -20.60 16.34 6.50
CA PHE A 25 -19.23 16.79 6.35
C PHE A 25 -18.21 15.75 6.84
N ASP A 26 -18.52 15.04 7.93
CA ASP A 26 -17.67 13.93 8.42
C ASP A 26 -17.53 12.81 7.38
N LYS A 27 -18.53 12.65 6.51
CA LYS A 27 -18.56 11.66 5.41
C LYS A 27 -18.37 12.29 4.03
N ARG A 28 -17.78 13.49 3.95
CA ARG A 28 -17.59 14.27 2.69
C ARG A 28 -16.94 13.50 1.53
N MET A 29 -16.15 12.47 1.83
CA MET A 29 -15.46 11.63 0.83
C MET A 29 -16.34 10.57 0.18
N SER A 30 -17.54 10.31 0.71
CA SER A 30 -18.45 9.27 0.20
C SER A 30 -19.91 9.75 0.21
N PRO A 31 -20.64 9.62 -0.91
CA PRO A 31 -22.06 9.97 -0.94
C PRO A 31 -22.84 9.09 0.04
N ILE A 32 -23.76 9.69 0.81
CA ILE A 32 -24.51 8.99 1.86
C ILE A 32 -25.82 8.47 1.29
N GLN A 33 -26.19 7.24 1.63
CA GLN A 33 -27.52 6.71 1.31
C GLN A 33 -28.61 7.54 2.00
N GLU A 34 -29.66 7.83 1.24
CA GLU A 34 -30.80 8.64 1.68
C GLU A 34 -31.43 8.13 2.99
N GLU A 35 -31.49 6.81 3.20
CA GLU A 35 -32.01 6.19 4.43
C GLU A 35 -31.26 6.62 5.70
N MET A 36 -29.93 6.73 5.61
CA MET A 36 -29.09 7.21 6.72
C MET A 36 -29.31 8.71 6.98
N VAL A 37 -29.60 9.47 5.94
CA VAL A 37 -29.81 10.92 6.01
C VAL A 37 -31.18 11.25 6.59
N VAL A 38 -32.21 10.49 6.21
CA VAL A 38 -33.56 10.59 6.77
C VAL A 38 -33.56 10.27 8.28
N SER A 39 -32.69 9.36 8.73
CA SER A 39 -32.50 9.09 10.17
C SER A 39 -31.95 10.30 10.95
N LEU A 40 -31.13 11.15 10.31
CA LEU A 40 -30.54 12.35 10.89
C LEU A 40 -31.49 13.57 10.86
N VAL A 41 -32.55 13.51 10.06
CA VAL A 41 -33.59 14.55 9.89
C VAL A 41 -34.91 14.10 10.51
N GLU A 42 -34.88 13.29 11.57
CA GLU A 42 -36.06 12.86 12.35
C GLU A 42 -37.20 12.28 11.46
N HIS A 43 -36.85 11.66 10.33
CA HIS A 43 -37.78 11.00 9.39
C HIS A 43 -38.74 11.94 8.64
N ASP A 44 -38.39 13.22 8.52
CA ASP A 44 -39.23 14.19 7.82
C ASP A 44 -38.74 14.44 6.39
N THR A 45 -39.43 13.84 5.42
CA THR A 45 -39.11 13.93 3.98
C THR A 45 -39.38 15.30 3.39
N GLU A 46 -40.34 16.07 3.92
CA GLU A 46 -40.66 17.42 3.44
C GLU A 46 -39.52 18.40 3.74
N LYS A 47 -38.80 18.21 4.85
CA LYS A 47 -37.62 19.01 5.21
C LYS A 47 -36.45 18.77 4.26
N LEU A 48 -36.27 17.52 3.83
CA LEU A 48 -35.24 17.14 2.86
C LEU A 48 -35.52 17.74 1.48
N GLU A 49 -36.78 17.74 1.04
CA GLU A 49 -37.21 18.40 -0.18
C GLU A 49 -37.01 19.92 -0.11
N ARG A 50 -37.27 20.54 1.05
CA ARG A 50 -36.99 21.97 1.27
C ARG A 50 -35.49 22.26 1.17
N LEU A 51 -34.62 21.47 1.82
CA LEU A 51 -33.17 21.65 1.75
C LEU A 51 -32.62 21.45 0.33
N ALA A 52 -33.16 20.51 -0.44
CA ALA A 52 -32.84 20.33 -1.85
C ALA A 52 -33.37 21.51 -2.71
N ALA A 53 -34.55 22.05 -2.42
CA ALA A 53 -35.12 23.18 -3.14
C ALA A 53 -34.38 24.52 -2.93
N PHE A 54 -33.66 24.63 -1.81
CA PHE A 54 -32.76 25.74 -1.47
C PHE A 54 -31.30 25.52 -1.90
N ASP A 55 -31.02 24.48 -2.68
CA ASP A 55 -29.66 24.11 -3.16
C ASP A 55 -28.65 23.92 -2.01
N LEU A 56 -29.07 23.36 -0.86
CA LEU A 56 -28.16 23.01 0.24
C LEU A 56 -27.70 21.55 0.18
N LEU A 57 -28.48 20.70 -0.50
CA LEU A 57 -28.22 19.28 -0.69
C LEU A 57 -28.35 18.92 -2.17
N PHE A 58 -27.46 18.08 -2.65
CA PHE A 58 -27.58 17.47 -3.97
C PHE A 58 -28.10 16.04 -3.82
N ARG A 59 -29.19 15.72 -4.54
CA ARG A 59 -29.81 14.39 -4.54
C ARG A 59 -29.60 13.73 -5.89
N ASN A 60 -28.96 12.57 -5.89
CA ASN A 60 -28.75 11.78 -7.11
C ASN A 60 -29.01 10.30 -6.83
N GLN A 61 -30.04 9.73 -7.46
CA GLN A 61 -30.34 8.28 -7.43
C GLN A 61 -30.32 7.63 -6.02
N GLY A 62 -30.92 8.28 -5.02
CA GLY A 62 -30.98 7.77 -3.63
C GLY A 62 -29.71 8.02 -2.80
N LEU A 63 -28.75 8.76 -3.35
CA LEU A 63 -27.60 9.29 -2.63
C LEU A 63 -27.80 10.80 -2.40
N ILE A 64 -27.43 11.24 -1.21
CA ILE A 64 -27.47 12.65 -0.83
C ILE A 64 -26.05 13.08 -0.47
N SER A 65 -25.61 14.14 -1.10
CA SER A 65 -24.37 14.85 -0.79
C SER A 65 -24.68 16.30 -0.43
N LEU A 66 -23.74 16.95 0.25
CA LEU A 66 -23.79 18.40 0.36
C LEU A 66 -23.71 19.03 -1.03
N GLU A 67 -24.32 20.20 -1.17
CA GLU A 67 -24.13 20.99 -2.38
C GLU A 67 -22.64 21.39 -2.49
N PRO A 68 -22.01 21.27 -3.68
CA PRO A 68 -20.56 21.44 -3.83
C PRO A 68 -20.04 22.78 -3.34
N ARG A 69 -20.76 23.89 -3.54
CA ARG A 69 -20.29 25.21 -3.09
C ARG A 69 -20.32 25.33 -1.56
N LEU A 70 -21.35 24.76 -0.92
CA LEU A 70 -21.43 24.71 0.53
C LEU A 70 -20.35 23.80 1.12
N GLN A 71 -20.04 22.68 0.46
CA GLN A 71 -18.95 21.80 0.85
C GLN A 71 -17.59 22.50 0.71
N GLU A 72 -17.29 23.07 -0.45
CA GLU A 72 -16.07 23.86 -0.70
C GLU A 72 -15.93 24.99 0.33
N PHE A 73 -17.03 25.68 0.65
CA PHE A 73 -17.04 26.70 1.70
C PHE A 73 -16.63 26.14 3.06
N PHE A 74 -17.21 25.01 3.49
CA PHE A 74 -16.82 24.41 4.78
C PHE A 74 -15.37 23.90 4.75
N GLU A 75 -14.91 23.33 3.65
CA GLU A 75 -13.54 22.85 3.49
C GLU A 75 -12.52 24.00 3.51
N GLU A 76 -12.81 25.12 2.84
CA GLU A 76 -12.00 26.35 2.83
C GLU A 76 -11.93 26.97 4.23
N PHE A 77 -13.06 27.10 4.92
CA PHE A 77 -13.11 27.71 6.26
C PHE A 77 -12.55 26.82 7.37
N MET A 78 -12.68 25.49 7.23
CA MET A 78 -12.13 24.53 8.20
C MET A 78 -10.67 24.17 7.91
N GLU A 79 -10.11 24.62 6.78
CA GLU A 79 -8.77 24.26 6.30
C GLU A 79 -8.59 22.73 6.15
N VAL A 80 -9.66 22.07 5.71
CA VAL A 80 -9.73 20.61 5.48
C VAL A 80 -9.62 20.28 3.99
N ASP A 81 -9.66 21.28 3.12
CA ASP A 81 -9.46 21.10 1.69
C ASP A 81 -8.05 20.56 1.40
N GLU A 82 -7.99 19.44 0.68
CA GLU A 82 -6.76 18.81 0.20
C GLU A 82 -6.39 19.33 -1.20
N THR A 83 -7.23 20.14 -1.83
CA THR A 83 -7.01 20.61 -3.19
C THR A 83 -6.12 21.85 -3.25
N VAL A 84 -5.24 21.86 -4.26
CA VAL A 84 -4.24 22.93 -4.45
C VAL A 84 -4.79 23.96 -5.43
N HIS A 85 -5.18 25.12 -4.91
CA HIS A 85 -5.81 26.18 -5.71
C HIS A 85 -4.78 27.17 -6.29
N VAL A 86 -3.99 26.74 -7.27
CA VAL A 86 -2.96 27.60 -7.90
C VAL A 86 -3.58 28.79 -8.64
N LEU A 87 -4.69 28.55 -9.37
CA LEU A 87 -5.39 29.57 -10.16
C LEU A 87 -5.94 30.70 -9.29
N TYR A 88 -6.42 30.39 -8.10
CA TYR A 88 -6.97 31.38 -7.18
C TYR A 88 -5.92 32.43 -6.77
N ILE A 89 -4.67 32.01 -6.55
CA ILE A 89 -3.58 32.95 -6.22
C ILE A 89 -3.31 33.89 -7.41
N GLN A 90 -3.29 33.35 -8.63
CA GLN A 90 -3.09 34.15 -9.85
C GLN A 90 -4.24 35.14 -10.08
N GLU A 91 -5.49 34.73 -9.89
CA GLU A 91 -6.65 35.62 -10.00
C GLU A 91 -6.58 36.76 -8.98
N ASN A 92 -6.24 36.47 -7.72
CA ASN A 92 -6.07 37.51 -6.71
C ASN A 92 -4.93 38.47 -7.06
N LEU A 93 -3.83 37.98 -7.65
CA LEU A 93 -2.73 38.80 -8.14
C LEU A 93 -3.19 39.74 -9.26
N ASP A 94 -4.01 39.26 -10.20
CA ASP A 94 -4.56 40.07 -11.27
C ASP A 94 -5.57 41.10 -10.76
N GLN A 95 -6.36 40.77 -9.72
CA GLN A 95 -7.22 41.74 -9.04
C GLN A 95 -6.43 42.82 -8.32
N ILE A 96 -5.28 42.49 -7.72
CA ILE A 96 -4.38 43.49 -7.14
C ILE A 96 -3.91 44.46 -8.22
N LYS A 97 -3.41 43.96 -9.36
CA LYS A 97 -2.96 44.80 -10.48
C LYS A 97 -4.07 45.72 -11.01
N LYS A 98 -5.28 45.19 -11.17
CA LYS A 98 -6.45 45.99 -11.57
C LYS A 98 -6.77 47.08 -10.55
N ASN A 99 -6.87 46.73 -9.26
CA ASN A 99 -7.18 47.69 -8.21
C ASN A 99 -6.09 48.75 -8.03
N GLN A 100 -4.81 48.41 -8.22
CA GLN A 100 -3.71 49.37 -8.24
C GLN A 100 -3.87 50.37 -9.40
N SER A 101 -4.21 49.88 -10.60
CA SER A 101 -4.45 50.76 -11.75
C SER A 101 -5.61 51.72 -11.51
N TYR A 102 -6.65 51.30 -10.79
CA TYR A 102 -7.76 52.16 -10.38
C TYR A 102 -7.34 53.16 -9.32
N TYR A 103 -6.56 52.74 -8.32
CA TYR A 103 -6.03 53.62 -7.28
C TYR A 103 -5.20 54.77 -7.86
N LEU A 104 -4.37 54.50 -8.87
CA LEU A 104 -3.52 55.51 -9.50
C LEU A 104 -4.29 56.50 -10.40
N LYS A 105 -5.44 56.09 -10.95
CA LYS A 105 -6.28 56.92 -11.83
C LYS A 105 -7.36 57.70 -11.09
N GLU A 106 -7.69 57.30 -9.87
CA GLU A 106 -8.79 57.89 -9.09
C GLU A 106 -8.33 59.18 -8.38
N ASN A 107 -9.15 60.23 -8.48
CA ASN A 107 -8.86 61.53 -7.88
C ASN A 107 -9.59 61.71 -6.53
N GLN A 108 -10.67 60.96 -6.27
CA GLN A 108 -11.39 61.05 -5.00
C GLN A 108 -10.70 60.23 -3.89
N PRO A 109 -10.37 60.84 -2.73
CA PRO A 109 -9.65 60.17 -1.65
C PRO A 109 -10.44 58.98 -1.06
N SER A 110 -11.75 59.14 -0.82
CA SER A 110 -12.57 58.06 -0.25
C SER A 110 -12.66 56.81 -1.14
N LYS A 111 -12.66 56.97 -2.47
CA LYS A 111 -12.65 55.84 -3.41
C LYS A 111 -11.27 55.21 -3.52
N ARG A 112 -10.20 56.00 -3.46
CA ARG A 112 -8.82 55.50 -3.36
C ARG A 112 -8.65 54.60 -2.16
N ASP A 113 -9.15 55.00 -0.99
CA ASP A 113 -9.05 54.19 0.22
C ASP A 113 -9.81 52.86 0.09
N GLN A 114 -10.96 52.84 -0.58
CA GLN A 114 -11.68 51.60 -0.88
C GLN A 114 -10.86 50.63 -1.77
N TYR A 115 -10.18 51.13 -2.79
CA TYR A 115 -9.29 50.30 -3.61
C TYR A 115 -8.10 49.79 -2.80
N LEU A 116 -7.57 50.60 -1.88
CA LEU A 116 -6.48 50.19 -0.99
C LEU A 116 -6.92 49.06 -0.05
N VAL A 117 -8.11 49.16 0.56
CA VAL A 117 -8.69 48.07 1.38
C VAL A 117 -8.87 46.79 0.56
N LYS A 118 -9.33 46.89 -0.70
CA LYS A 118 -9.43 45.73 -1.60
C LYS A 118 -8.06 45.10 -1.86
N ILE A 119 -7.03 45.91 -2.13
CA ILE A 119 -5.65 45.41 -2.31
C ILE A 119 -5.16 44.69 -1.06
N LYS A 120 -5.32 45.28 0.14
CA LYS A 120 -4.98 44.64 1.42
C LYS A 120 -5.69 43.29 1.59
N LYS A 121 -6.99 43.22 1.28
CA LYS A 121 -7.78 41.98 1.35
C LYS A 121 -7.25 40.91 0.40
N HIS A 122 -6.91 41.26 -0.83
CA HIS A 122 -6.34 40.30 -1.78
C HIS A 122 -4.94 39.83 -1.39
N LEU A 123 -4.09 40.70 -0.83
CA LEU A 123 -2.78 40.31 -0.29
C LEU A 123 -2.90 39.33 0.87
N TYR A 124 -3.85 39.57 1.78
CA TYR A 124 -4.13 38.67 2.89
C TYR A 124 -4.63 37.29 2.39
N ARG A 125 -5.53 37.28 1.40
CA ARG A 125 -6.01 36.05 0.76
C ARG A 125 -4.88 35.27 0.09
N ILE A 126 -4.01 35.93 -0.67
CA ILE A 126 -2.84 35.28 -1.28
C ILE A 126 -1.99 34.61 -0.20
N ASN A 127 -1.75 35.28 0.92
CA ASN A 127 -0.98 34.71 2.02
C ASN A 127 -1.64 33.44 2.58
N GLN A 128 -2.93 33.52 2.93
CA GLN A 128 -3.66 32.39 3.50
C GLN A 128 -3.74 31.20 2.53
N THR A 129 -4.15 31.43 1.27
CA THR A 129 -4.24 30.37 0.28
C THR A 129 -2.89 29.73 -0.02
N THR A 130 -1.80 30.50 -0.03
CA THR A 130 -0.45 29.95 -0.25
C THR A 130 -0.06 28.99 0.88
N LEU A 131 -0.29 29.37 2.14
CA LEU A 131 0.01 28.52 3.30
C LEU A 131 -0.85 27.24 3.32
N GLN A 132 -2.13 27.37 3.01
CA GLN A 132 -3.05 26.23 2.91
C GLN A 132 -2.63 25.27 1.79
N ASN A 133 -2.34 25.78 0.59
CA ASN A 133 -1.89 24.99 -0.55
C ASN A 133 -0.60 24.20 -0.24
N ILE A 134 0.33 24.78 0.52
CA ILE A 134 1.58 24.10 0.90
C ILE A 134 1.33 22.98 1.91
N LYS A 135 0.45 23.22 2.89
CA LYS A 135 0.04 22.19 3.85
C LYS A 135 -0.65 21.04 3.12
N ALA A 136 -1.59 21.34 2.23
CA ALA A 136 -2.28 20.35 1.40
C ALA A 136 -1.29 19.55 0.53
N LEU A 137 -0.35 20.20 -0.16
CA LEU A 137 0.68 19.51 -0.95
C LEU A 137 1.51 18.52 -0.10
N ARG A 138 1.91 18.93 1.09
CA ARG A 138 2.68 18.08 2.00
C ARG A 138 1.86 16.88 2.45
N ASP A 139 0.63 17.12 2.89
CA ASP A 139 -0.24 16.08 3.42
C ASP A 139 -0.62 15.08 2.31
N ASN A 140 -0.93 15.57 1.09
CA ASN A 140 -1.17 14.75 -0.10
C ASN A 140 0.05 13.91 -0.52
N THR A 141 1.26 14.46 -0.42
CA THR A 141 2.50 13.74 -0.72
C THR A 141 2.66 12.55 0.21
N ASP A 142 2.45 12.78 1.50
CA ASP A 142 2.55 11.78 2.55
C ASP A 142 1.45 10.72 2.45
N GLU A 143 0.21 11.12 2.20
CA GLU A 143 -0.92 10.23 2.05
C GLU A 143 -0.75 9.35 0.81
N THR A 144 -0.48 9.93 -0.35
CA THR A 144 -0.25 9.19 -1.60
C THR A 144 0.84 8.14 -1.44
N TYR A 145 1.91 8.45 -0.71
CA TYR A 145 2.97 7.48 -0.46
C TYR A 145 2.57 6.38 0.53
N LYS A 146 1.70 6.65 1.51
CA LYS A 146 1.28 5.67 2.54
C LYS A 146 0.12 4.78 2.09
N THR A 147 -0.88 5.33 1.41
CA THR A 147 -2.15 4.65 1.10
C THR A 147 -2.10 3.87 -0.20
N GLU A 148 -1.43 4.40 -1.23
CA GLU A 148 -1.41 3.77 -2.54
C GLU A 148 -0.58 2.48 -2.51
N THR A 149 -1.12 1.38 -3.00
CA THR A 149 -0.42 0.08 -2.98
C THR A 149 0.23 -0.24 -4.32
N ASN A 150 -0.37 0.23 -5.41
CA ASN A 150 0.16 0.03 -6.74
C ASN A 150 1.32 0.98 -7.00
N PHE A 151 2.50 0.44 -7.33
CA PHE A 151 3.71 1.22 -7.56
C PHE A 151 3.63 2.13 -8.80
N GLU A 152 2.91 1.72 -9.86
CA GLU A 152 2.76 2.53 -11.08
C GLU A 152 1.89 3.76 -10.82
N ILE A 153 0.71 3.54 -10.24
CA ILE A 153 -0.23 4.62 -9.88
C ILE A 153 0.40 5.55 -8.83
N LYS A 154 1.12 4.99 -7.84
CA LYS A 154 1.84 5.79 -6.85
C LYS A 154 2.86 6.72 -7.50
N LYS A 155 3.61 6.23 -8.49
CA LYS A 155 4.58 7.03 -9.23
C LYS A 155 3.90 8.16 -10.00
N GLU A 156 2.81 7.86 -10.71
CA GLU A 156 2.05 8.83 -11.48
C GLU A 156 1.45 9.93 -10.60
N LYS A 157 0.78 9.56 -9.50
CA LYS A 157 0.24 10.54 -8.55
C LYS A 157 1.32 11.42 -7.91
N LEU A 158 2.48 10.85 -7.55
CA LEU A 158 3.61 11.64 -7.04
C LEU A 158 4.19 12.59 -8.11
N THR A 159 4.16 12.22 -9.39
CA THR A 159 4.54 13.13 -10.48
C THR A 159 3.52 14.26 -10.68
N ASP A 160 2.23 13.99 -10.50
CA ASP A 160 1.20 15.03 -10.57
C ASP A 160 1.33 16.03 -9.43
N ILE A 161 1.57 15.55 -8.20
CA ILE A 161 1.85 16.43 -7.06
C ILE A 161 3.11 17.27 -7.31
N ARG A 162 4.14 16.70 -7.94
CA ARG A 162 5.33 17.46 -8.34
C ARG A 162 4.98 18.57 -9.34
N ASN A 163 4.14 18.29 -10.33
CA ASN A 163 3.70 19.31 -11.31
C ASN A 163 2.90 20.43 -10.64
N GLN A 164 2.02 20.09 -9.70
CA GLN A 164 1.28 21.08 -8.89
C GLN A 164 2.21 21.94 -8.04
N ARG A 165 3.23 21.34 -7.43
CA ARG A 165 4.29 22.03 -6.68
C ARG A 165 5.05 23.01 -7.56
N ASP A 166 5.48 22.60 -8.76
CA ASP A 166 6.19 23.44 -9.73
C ASP A 166 5.30 24.62 -10.20
N ALA A 167 4.01 24.39 -10.43
CA ALA A 167 3.05 25.43 -10.78
C ALA A 167 2.88 26.45 -9.63
N LEU A 168 2.74 25.98 -8.38
CA LEU A 168 2.64 26.84 -7.20
C LEU A 168 3.91 27.67 -7.00
N GLU A 169 5.08 27.06 -7.16
CA GLU A 169 6.37 27.77 -7.10
C GLU A 169 6.44 28.89 -8.15
N GLY A 170 5.96 28.62 -9.37
CA GLY A 170 5.87 29.62 -10.43
C GLY A 170 5.00 30.82 -10.06
N VAL A 171 3.84 30.58 -9.46
CA VAL A 171 2.93 31.65 -9.01
C VAL A 171 3.51 32.43 -7.83
N ILE A 172 4.11 31.77 -6.85
CA ILE A 172 4.77 32.45 -5.71
C ILE A 172 5.89 33.36 -6.22
N LYS A 173 6.72 32.91 -7.18
CA LYS A 173 7.73 33.76 -7.83
C LYS A 173 7.11 34.95 -8.56
N ALA A 174 5.97 34.76 -9.21
CA ALA A 174 5.26 35.85 -9.88
C ALA A 174 4.73 36.89 -8.86
N VAL A 175 4.18 36.45 -7.73
CA VAL A 175 3.75 37.33 -6.64
C VAL A 175 4.94 38.09 -6.07
N GLU A 176 6.06 37.41 -5.79
CA GLU A 176 7.27 38.03 -5.26
C GLU A 176 7.81 39.12 -6.20
N ARG A 177 7.89 38.86 -7.50
CA ARG A 177 8.29 39.85 -8.51
C ARG A 177 7.38 41.08 -8.49
N VAL A 178 6.06 40.89 -8.47
CA VAL A 178 5.11 42.01 -8.40
C VAL A 178 5.32 42.83 -7.12
N LEU A 179 5.59 42.18 -5.99
CA LEU A 179 5.88 42.89 -4.74
C LEU A 179 7.23 43.63 -4.74
N GLN A 180 8.20 43.22 -5.56
CA GLN A 180 9.53 43.83 -5.65
C GLN A 180 9.60 44.96 -6.69
N ASP A 181 8.98 44.75 -7.85
CA ASP A 181 9.07 45.65 -9.01
C ASP A 181 8.12 46.85 -8.90
N ASP A 182 7.02 46.70 -8.19
CA ASP A 182 5.96 47.69 -8.20
C ASP A 182 6.29 48.88 -7.27
N ILE A 183 6.56 50.03 -7.90
CA ILE A 183 6.84 51.32 -7.26
C ILE A 183 5.71 51.71 -6.30
N PHE A 184 4.49 51.26 -6.57
CA PHE A 184 3.34 51.45 -5.71
C PHE A 184 3.61 50.99 -4.27
N PHE A 185 4.14 49.78 -4.08
CA PHE A 185 4.42 49.26 -2.74
C PHE A 185 5.62 49.92 -2.07
N LYS A 186 6.53 50.53 -2.82
CA LYS A 186 7.67 51.28 -2.24
C LYS A 186 7.29 52.71 -1.83
N THR A 187 6.30 53.29 -2.51
CA THR A 187 5.94 54.72 -2.37
C THR A 187 4.65 54.92 -1.56
N ALA A 188 3.87 53.86 -1.32
CA ALA A 188 2.67 53.94 -0.52
C ALA A 188 3.01 54.31 0.94
N ALA A 189 2.47 55.45 1.40
CA ALA A 189 2.66 55.99 2.76
C ALA A 189 1.85 55.23 3.84
N ASP A 190 1.04 54.24 3.46
CA ASP A 190 0.21 53.47 4.38
C ASP A 190 1.05 52.42 5.13
N THR A 191 1.22 52.63 6.44
CA THR A 191 2.00 51.76 7.33
C THR A 191 1.43 50.36 7.46
N GLU A 192 0.10 50.19 7.39
CA GLU A 192 -0.55 48.88 7.48
C GLU A 192 -0.29 48.07 6.21
N LEU A 193 -0.33 48.71 5.04
CA LEU A 193 -0.01 48.05 3.78
C LEU A 193 1.45 47.56 3.77
N GLN A 194 2.39 48.38 4.26
CA GLN A 194 3.80 47.98 4.38
C GLN A 194 3.98 46.77 5.30
N LEU A 195 3.29 46.74 6.44
CA LEU A 195 3.33 45.61 7.37
C LEU A 195 2.80 44.32 6.72
N ILE A 196 1.68 44.41 5.99
CA ILE A 196 1.09 43.26 5.27
C ILE A 196 2.05 42.76 4.20
N VAL A 197 2.63 43.65 3.39
CA VAL A 197 3.60 43.29 2.35
C VAL A 197 4.85 42.65 2.95
N HIS A 198 5.37 43.19 4.06
CA HIS A 198 6.53 42.62 4.74
C HIS A 198 6.24 41.21 5.29
N ARG A 199 5.09 41.02 5.96
CA ARG A 199 4.65 39.70 6.44
C ARG A 199 4.47 38.72 5.30
N LEU A 200 3.86 39.16 4.20
CA LEU A 200 3.69 38.34 3.00
C LEU A 200 5.05 37.92 2.42
N ARG A 201 6.05 38.82 2.35
CA ARG A 201 7.40 38.45 1.88
C ARG A 201 8.06 37.38 2.76
N LEU A 202 7.96 37.51 4.08
CA LEU A 202 8.47 36.49 5.00
C LEU A 202 7.76 35.15 4.77
N ALA A 203 6.42 35.17 4.71
CA ALA A 203 5.63 33.97 4.48
C ALA A 203 5.90 33.32 3.12
N LEU A 204 6.12 34.10 2.05
CA LEU A 204 6.49 33.59 0.73
C LEU A 204 7.89 32.96 0.76
N ASN A 205 8.84 33.53 1.49
CA ASN A 205 10.17 32.94 1.65
C ASN A 205 10.13 31.61 2.41
N ASP A 206 9.39 31.56 3.51
CA ASP A 206 9.17 30.31 4.26
C ASP A 206 8.44 29.28 3.39
N SER A 207 7.48 29.74 2.59
CA SER A 207 6.76 28.92 1.61
C SER A 207 7.70 28.31 0.56
N PHE A 208 8.69 29.07 0.06
CA PHE A 208 9.71 28.52 -0.85
C PHE A 208 10.54 27.42 -0.19
N HIS A 209 10.98 27.62 1.05
CA HIS A 209 11.71 26.59 1.78
C HIS A 209 10.87 25.32 1.96
N ASN A 210 9.59 25.46 2.33
CA ASN A 210 8.68 24.33 2.44
C ASN A 210 8.48 23.60 1.10
N LEU A 211 8.40 24.32 -0.02
CA LEU A 211 8.29 23.70 -1.35
C LEU A 211 9.55 22.91 -1.74
N ILE A 212 10.73 23.39 -1.34
CA ILE A 212 11.99 22.66 -1.54
C ILE A 212 12.00 21.38 -0.70
N GLU A 213 11.54 21.44 0.55
CA GLU A 213 11.43 20.27 1.41
C GLU A 213 10.46 19.22 0.84
N ILE A 214 9.27 19.64 0.40
CA ILE A 214 8.30 18.77 -0.27
C ILE A 214 8.93 18.14 -1.52
N GLN A 215 9.68 18.91 -2.30
CA GLN A 215 10.37 18.38 -3.48
C GLN A 215 11.40 17.30 -3.11
N GLN A 216 12.17 17.52 -2.05
CA GLN A 216 13.14 16.54 -1.57
C GLN A 216 12.44 15.25 -1.11
N GLN A 217 11.32 15.37 -0.39
CA GLN A 217 10.50 14.23 0.02
C GLN A 217 9.95 13.45 -1.19
N ILE A 218 9.42 14.14 -2.21
CA ILE A 218 8.95 13.50 -3.44
C ILE A 218 10.08 12.72 -4.12
N ILE A 219 11.29 13.30 -4.21
CA ILE A 219 12.46 12.62 -4.79
C ILE A 219 12.81 11.36 -4.00
N GLU A 220 12.86 11.45 -2.67
CA GLU A 220 13.15 10.32 -1.80
C GLU A 220 12.12 9.20 -1.94
N TYR A 221 10.84 9.55 -1.97
CA TYR A 221 9.74 8.60 -2.16
C TYR A 221 9.80 7.92 -3.53
N LEU A 222 10.07 8.65 -4.61
CA LEU A 222 10.25 8.08 -5.94
C LEU A 222 11.44 7.12 -5.99
N ASN A 223 12.58 7.50 -5.39
CA ASN A 223 13.76 6.63 -5.29
C ASN A 223 13.48 5.36 -4.48
N HIS A 224 12.68 5.46 -3.41
CA HIS A 224 12.27 4.30 -2.63
C HIS A 224 11.34 3.36 -3.41
N ILE A 225 10.42 3.91 -4.20
CA ILE A 225 9.55 3.12 -5.08
C ILE A 225 10.39 2.37 -6.11
N GLU A 226 11.33 3.04 -6.78
CA GLU A 226 12.19 2.42 -7.79
C GLU A 226 13.04 1.29 -7.22
N LYS A 227 13.63 1.49 -6.03
CA LYS A 227 14.37 0.44 -5.31
C LYS A 227 13.47 -0.75 -4.98
N ARG A 228 12.24 -0.53 -4.53
CA ARG A 228 11.28 -1.60 -4.20
C ARG A 228 10.86 -2.38 -5.44
N VAL A 229 10.56 -1.70 -6.54
CA VAL A 229 10.22 -2.35 -7.82
C VAL A 229 11.36 -3.26 -8.27
N HIS A 230 12.60 -2.78 -8.24
CA HIS A 230 13.77 -3.57 -8.63
C HIS A 230 13.98 -4.82 -7.73
N VAL A 231 13.67 -4.71 -6.43
CA VAL A 231 13.71 -5.86 -5.51
C VAL A 231 12.61 -6.88 -5.87
N VAL A 232 11.39 -6.42 -6.13
CA VAL A 232 10.27 -7.29 -6.52
C VAL A 232 10.58 -8.02 -7.83
N GLU A 233 11.10 -7.34 -8.84
CA GLU A 233 11.52 -7.95 -10.11
C GLU A 233 12.58 -9.03 -9.90
N LYS A 234 13.59 -8.76 -9.05
CA LYS A 234 14.61 -9.74 -8.70
C LYS A 234 14.01 -10.96 -7.99
N VAL A 235 13.09 -10.75 -7.06
CA VAL A 235 12.40 -11.84 -6.35
C VAL A 235 11.53 -12.65 -7.30
N LEU A 236 10.80 -12.01 -8.21
CA LEU A 236 10.01 -12.69 -9.24
C LEU A 236 10.90 -13.51 -10.18
N ARG A 237 12.04 -12.95 -10.62
CA ARG A 237 13.02 -13.68 -11.43
C ARG A 237 13.60 -14.88 -10.67
N LEU A 238 13.95 -14.71 -9.40
CA LEU A 238 14.41 -15.81 -8.54
C LEU A 238 13.33 -16.88 -8.37
N LYS A 239 12.07 -16.47 -8.15
CA LYS A 239 10.92 -17.37 -8.09
C LYS A 239 10.78 -18.16 -9.39
N MET A 240 10.82 -17.51 -10.56
CA MET A 240 10.78 -18.19 -11.86
C MET A 240 11.93 -19.20 -12.03
N LEU A 241 13.16 -18.84 -11.63
CA LEU A 241 14.31 -19.75 -11.71
C LEU A 241 14.20 -20.93 -10.75
N ARG A 242 13.60 -20.70 -9.56
CA ARG A 242 13.29 -21.75 -8.59
C ARG A 242 12.24 -22.70 -9.12
N ASP A 243 11.13 -22.17 -9.62
CA ASP A 243 9.97 -22.94 -10.07
C ASP A 243 10.35 -23.81 -11.30
N LYS A 244 11.24 -23.30 -12.17
CA LYS A 244 11.85 -24.07 -13.28
C LYS A 244 12.97 -25.02 -12.87
N HIS A 245 13.23 -25.22 -11.58
CA HIS A 245 14.30 -26.07 -11.02
C HIS A 245 15.75 -25.71 -11.41
N TYR A 246 15.97 -24.68 -12.22
CA TYR A 246 17.31 -24.24 -12.63
C TYR A 246 18.22 -23.85 -11.47
N LEU A 247 17.65 -23.35 -10.35
CA LEU A 247 18.46 -23.03 -9.16
C LEU A 247 19.10 -24.26 -8.51
N LYS A 248 18.49 -25.45 -8.61
CA LYS A 248 19.04 -26.70 -8.07
C LYS A 248 20.02 -27.34 -9.05
N GLU A 249 19.69 -27.34 -10.34
CA GLU A 249 20.43 -28.09 -11.35
C GLU A 249 21.64 -27.33 -11.92
N ARG A 250 21.54 -26.01 -12.06
CA ARG A 250 22.55 -25.20 -12.79
C ARG A 250 23.35 -24.25 -11.92
N THR A 251 23.03 -24.14 -10.63
CA THR A 251 23.71 -23.20 -9.73
C THR A 251 23.99 -23.82 -8.37
N ASN A 252 25.06 -23.39 -7.71
CA ASN A 252 25.41 -23.75 -6.33
C ASN A 252 24.68 -22.90 -5.28
N PHE A 253 23.53 -22.32 -5.62
CA PHE A 253 22.80 -21.36 -4.80
C PHE A 253 22.50 -21.90 -3.38
N TYR A 254 21.99 -23.13 -3.28
CA TYR A 254 21.66 -23.75 -1.99
C TYR A 254 22.90 -24.01 -1.12
N TRP A 255 24.04 -24.31 -1.74
CA TRP A 255 25.30 -24.50 -1.03
C TRP A 255 25.84 -23.17 -0.48
N ILE A 256 25.76 -22.08 -1.26
CA ILE A 256 26.17 -20.73 -0.83
C ILE A 256 25.23 -20.20 0.25
N VAL A 257 23.91 -20.35 0.12
CA VAL A 257 22.94 -19.91 1.14
C VAL A 257 23.11 -20.70 2.44
N GLY A 258 23.42 -22.00 2.36
CA GLY A 258 23.74 -22.80 3.54
C GLY A 258 25.06 -22.40 4.21
N SER A 259 26.03 -21.92 3.43
CA SER A 259 27.34 -21.49 3.93
C SER A 259 27.32 -20.06 4.50
N ASN A 260 26.53 -19.18 3.90
CA ASN A 260 26.33 -17.80 4.34
C ASN A 260 25.18 -17.72 5.34
N GLN A 261 25.45 -18.16 6.58
CA GLN A 261 24.61 -17.87 7.75
C GLN A 261 24.72 -16.41 8.23
N ASP A 262 25.14 -15.48 7.37
CA ASP A 262 25.34 -14.06 7.68
C ASP A 262 24.05 -13.21 7.62
N LEU A 263 22.89 -13.83 7.40
CA LEU A 263 21.60 -13.17 7.60
C LEU A 263 21.17 -13.36 9.05
N PRO A 264 21.19 -12.32 9.91
CA PRO A 264 20.67 -12.42 11.25
C PRO A 264 19.14 -12.44 11.19
N LEU A 265 18.56 -13.59 10.87
CA LEU A 265 17.22 -13.98 11.29
C LEU A 265 17.21 -14.37 12.79
N ARG A 266 18.15 -13.82 13.57
CA ARG A 266 18.24 -14.07 15.00
C ARG A 266 17.09 -13.31 15.64
N LYS A 267 16.06 -14.05 16.10
CA LYS A 267 15.08 -13.51 17.06
C LYS A 267 15.89 -12.80 18.14
N THR A 268 15.62 -11.52 18.39
CA THR A 268 16.33 -10.73 19.40
C THR A 268 16.38 -11.52 20.69
N GLU A 269 17.57 -12.00 21.09
CA GLU A 269 17.74 -12.58 22.40
C GLU A 269 17.46 -11.45 23.40
N GLY A 270 16.30 -11.51 24.04
CA GLY A 270 15.94 -10.56 25.06
C GLY A 270 16.95 -10.69 26.18
N PHE A 271 17.88 -9.74 26.28
CA PHE A 271 18.74 -9.62 27.45
C PHE A 271 17.85 -9.47 28.67
N ARG A 272 17.66 -10.56 29.42
CA ARG A 272 17.09 -10.52 30.76
C ARG A 272 18.21 -10.14 31.72
N THR A 273 18.60 -8.86 31.72
CA THR A 273 19.35 -8.30 32.84
C THR A 273 18.49 -8.47 34.08
N ARG A 274 18.86 -9.41 34.94
CA ARG A 274 18.25 -9.55 36.27
C ARG A 274 18.72 -8.34 37.07
N LEU A 275 17.81 -7.41 37.34
CA LEU A 275 18.09 -6.27 38.20
C LEU A 275 18.42 -6.80 39.60
N SER A 276 19.49 -6.28 40.23
CA SER A 276 19.85 -6.68 41.59
C SER A 276 18.74 -6.29 42.56
N ILE A 277 18.30 -7.24 43.37
CA ILE A 277 17.26 -7.04 44.39
C ILE A 277 17.74 -6.01 45.43
N GLN A 278 19.06 -5.93 45.68
CA GLN A 278 19.65 -4.97 46.60
C GLN A 278 19.53 -3.53 46.09
N ASP A 279 19.73 -3.31 44.79
CA ASP A 279 19.59 -1.99 44.16
C ASP A 279 18.13 -1.51 44.14
N MET A 280 17.16 -2.44 44.07
CA MET A 280 15.73 -2.12 44.15
C MET A 280 15.27 -1.70 45.56
N LEU A 281 15.92 -2.21 46.60
CA LEU A 281 15.55 -1.95 47.99
C LEU A 281 16.19 -0.65 48.51
N ASN A 282 17.40 -0.33 48.04
CA ASN A 282 18.17 0.79 48.57
C ASN A 282 17.89 2.12 47.84
N GLU A 283 17.49 2.09 46.56
CA GLU A 283 17.22 3.32 45.79
C GLU A 283 15.73 3.48 45.46
N GLU A 284 15.06 4.39 46.16
CA GLU A 284 13.65 4.73 45.90
C GLU A 284 13.39 5.28 44.50
N GLU A 285 14.39 5.95 43.90
CA GLU A 285 14.30 6.49 42.54
C GLU A 285 14.18 5.38 41.49
N LYS A 286 14.97 4.32 41.62
CA LYS A 286 14.88 3.13 40.76
C LYS A 286 13.51 2.46 40.90
N ARG A 287 12.95 2.39 42.11
CA ARG A 287 11.62 1.83 42.35
C ARG A 287 10.50 2.61 41.66
N LYS A 288 10.54 3.95 41.70
CA LYS A 288 9.57 4.81 40.99
C LYS A 288 9.66 4.65 39.47
N LEU A 289 10.88 4.55 38.93
CA LEU A 289 11.11 4.31 37.49
C LEU A 289 10.53 2.97 37.03
N ILE A 290 10.73 1.91 37.81
CA ILE A 290 10.19 0.57 37.48
C ILE A 290 8.66 0.56 37.46
N LEU A 291 8.00 1.22 38.43
CA LEU A 291 6.54 1.33 38.45
C LEU A 291 6.01 2.10 37.22
N LYS A 292 6.68 3.19 36.84
CA LYS A 292 6.31 3.98 35.66
C LYS A 292 6.49 3.19 34.34
N VAL A 293 7.55 2.39 34.25
CA VAL A 293 7.79 1.50 33.10
C VAL A 293 6.73 0.40 33.04
N ARG A 294 6.33 -0.15 34.19
CA ARG A 294 5.26 -1.17 34.27
C ARG A 294 3.91 -0.62 33.79
N GLU A 295 3.54 0.58 34.21
CA GLU A 295 2.31 1.25 33.73
C GLU A 295 2.36 1.49 32.22
N LYS A 296 3.50 1.94 31.68
CA LYS A 296 3.69 2.11 30.23
C LYS A 296 3.57 0.79 29.47
N GLN A 297 4.16 -0.30 29.97
CA GLN A 297 4.06 -1.61 29.32
C GLN A 297 2.64 -2.18 29.35
N GLN A 298 1.89 -1.96 30.44
CA GLN A 298 0.50 -2.38 30.53
C GLN A 298 -0.37 -1.61 29.52
N ASN A 299 -0.17 -0.30 29.40
CA ASN A 299 -0.86 0.51 28.40
C ASN A 299 -0.49 0.11 26.96
N GLN A 300 0.77 -0.20 26.69
CA GLN A 300 1.19 -0.71 25.37
C GLN A 300 0.58 -2.08 25.04
N ARG A 301 0.44 -2.99 26.02
CA ARG A 301 -0.24 -4.27 25.82
C ARG A 301 -1.72 -4.12 25.52
N LEU A 302 -2.41 -3.19 26.20
CA LEU A 302 -3.81 -2.88 25.91
C LEU A 302 -3.97 -2.30 24.49
N LEU A 303 -3.04 -1.47 24.05
CA LEU A 303 -3.03 -0.93 22.67
C LEU A 303 -2.70 -2.02 21.63
N ALA A 304 -1.79 -2.94 21.93
CA ALA A 304 -1.43 -4.05 21.04
C ALA A 304 -2.51 -5.14 20.95
N GLN A 305 -3.39 -5.28 21.96
CA GLN A 305 -4.57 -6.15 21.88
C GLN A 305 -5.65 -5.59 20.93
N ASN A 306 -5.60 -4.29 20.62
CA ASN A 306 -6.55 -3.64 19.71
C ASN A 306 -6.09 -3.63 18.23
N THR A 307 -4.98 -4.28 17.89
CA THR A 307 -4.60 -4.51 16.49
C THR A 307 -5.16 -5.84 16.01
N ALA A 308 -5.75 -5.85 14.81
CA ALA A 308 -6.25 -7.06 14.16
C ALA A 308 -5.17 -8.17 14.16
N GLY A 309 -5.58 -9.40 14.42
CA GLY A 309 -4.69 -10.55 14.45
C GLY A 309 -3.97 -10.76 13.12
N SER A 310 -2.72 -11.23 13.18
CA SER A 310 -1.97 -11.69 12.01
C SER A 310 -2.76 -12.75 11.26
N ILE A 311 -2.70 -12.72 9.93
CA ILE A 311 -3.17 -13.78 9.04
C ILE A 311 -2.66 -15.11 9.60
N SER A 312 -3.56 -16.07 9.86
CA SER A 312 -3.20 -17.36 10.45
C SER A 312 -2.36 -18.17 9.46
N ASP A 313 -1.40 -18.94 9.99
CA ASP A 313 -0.57 -19.86 9.19
C ASP A 313 -1.41 -20.92 8.43
N GLU A 314 -2.70 -21.08 8.79
CA GLU A 314 -3.65 -21.93 8.08
C GLU A 314 -3.99 -21.40 6.68
N ALA A 315 -3.90 -20.08 6.45
CA ALA A 315 -4.10 -19.48 5.12
C ALA A 315 -2.92 -19.75 4.15
N PHE A 316 -1.76 -20.16 4.67
CA PHE A 316 -0.61 -20.58 3.87
C PHE A 316 -0.55 -22.09 3.62
N ASN A 317 -1.36 -22.87 4.34
CA ASN A 317 -1.57 -24.30 4.10
C ASN A 317 -2.67 -24.52 3.05
N ASP A 318 -2.58 -23.80 1.92
CA ASP A 318 -3.17 -24.34 0.71
C ASP A 318 -2.56 -25.72 0.49
N LYS A 319 -3.45 -26.70 0.31
CA LYS A 319 -3.17 -28.13 0.13
C LYS A 319 -2.24 -28.36 -1.05
N ASN A 320 -0.95 -28.13 -0.84
CA ASN A 320 0.09 -28.83 -1.58
C ASN A 320 0.13 -30.23 -0.97
N GLU A 321 -0.79 -31.09 -1.42
CA GLU A 321 -0.46 -32.51 -1.51
C GLU A 321 0.79 -32.57 -2.38
N ILE A 322 1.95 -32.51 -1.74
CA ILE A 322 3.19 -32.95 -2.34
C ILE A 322 2.93 -34.44 -2.57
N ASP A 323 2.42 -34.78 -3.75
CA ASP A 323 2.45 -36.14 -4.24
C ASP A 323 3.87 -36.62 -4.04
N SER A 324 4.05 -37.55 -3.10
CA SER A 324 5.30 -38.23 -2.89
C SER A 324 5.59 -39.02 -4.16
N VAL A 325 6.29 -38.38 -5.10
CA VAL A 325 6.79 -39.01 -6.31
C VAL A 325 7.82 -40.04 -5.87
N PHE A 326 7.36 -41.27 -5.67
CA PHE A 326 8.23 -42.41 -5.42
C PHE A 326 9.16 -42.59 -6.62
N ASN A 327 10.46 -42.78 -6.38
CA ASN A 327 11.43 -43.06 -7.46
C ASN A 327 11.23 -44.50 -7.98
N TYR A 328 10.34 -44.65 -8.97
CA TYR A 328 9.98 -45.95 -9.57
C TYR A 328 11.18 -46.72 -10.15
N HIS A 329 12.19 -46.03 -10.67
CA HIS A 329 13.42 -46.66 -11.19
C HIS A 329 14.33 -47.24 -10.09
N ALA A 330 14.35 -46.64 -8.89
CA ALA A 330 15.11 -47.17 -7.77
C ALA A 330 14.49 -48.47 -7.26
N LEU A 331 13.16 -48.52 -7.19
CA LEU A 331 12.40 -49.73 -6.84
C LEU A 331 12.64 -50.86 -7.86
N LYS A 332 12.70 -50.56 -9.16
CA LYS A 332 13.04 -51.54 -10.21
C LYS A 332 14.42 -52.17 -10.01
N ARG A 333 15.45 -51.38 -9.69
CA ARG A 333 16.82 -51.89 -9.49
C ARG A 333 16.89 -52.85 -8.30
N VAL A 334 16.20 -52.53 -7.22
CA VAL A 334 16.14 -53.39 -6.02
C VAL A 334 15.31 -54.64 -6.30
N PHE A 335 14.25 -54.53 -7.11
CA PHE A 335 13.44 -55.66 -7.55
C PHE A 335 14.22 -56.64 -8.44
N MET A 336 14.96 -56.16 -9.43
CA MET A 336 15.80 -57.01 -10.30
C MET A 336 16.91 -57.76 -9.54
N GLY A 337 17.29 -57.29 -8.35
CA GLY A 337 18.27 -57.97 -7.48
C GLY A 337 17.68 -59.05 -6.57
N LYS A 338 16.34 -59.19 -6.50
CA LYS A 338 15.65 -60.16 -5.64
C LYS A 338 14.78 -61.08 -6.49
N ASN A 339 15.02 -62.39 -6.45
CA ASN A 339 14.16 -63.41 -7.07
C ASN A 339 12.89 -63.61 -6.25
N GLN A 340 12.04 -62.59 -6.17
CA GLN A 340 10.76 -62.61 -5.46
C GLN A 340 9.68 -61.96 -6.32
N ASP A 341 8.42 -62.34 -6.09
CA ASP A 341 7.28 -61.73 -6.79
C ASP A 341 7.17 -60.23 -6.50
N LEU A 342 6.76 -59.46 -7.51
CA LEU A 342 6.59 -58.00 -7.42
C LEU A 342 5.64 -57.59 -6.28
N PHE A 343 4.59 -58.39 -6.04
CA PHE A 343 3.64 -58.16 -4.96
C PHE A 343 4.26 -58.39 -3.57
N SER A 344 4.99 -59.50 -3.40
CA SER A 344 5.73 -59.81 -2.18
C SER A 344 6.82 -58.77 -1.91
N PHE A 345 7.48 -58.28 -2.95
CA PHE A 345 8.50 -57.24 -2.84
C PHE A 345 7.92 -55.90 -2.37
N VAL A 346 6.82 -55.43 -2.97
CA VAL A 346 6.17 -54.17 -2.58
C VAL A 346 5.60 -54.21 -1.16
N MET A 347 5.19 -55.40 -0.68
CA MET A 347 4.69 -55.57 0.68
C MET A 347 5.80 -55.64 1.75
N HIS A 348 6.93 -56.28 1.44
CA HIS A 348 8.06 -56.40 2.38
C HIS A 348 9.09 -55.26 2.29
N HIS A 349 8.96 -54.34 1.32
CA HIS A 349 9.84 -53.19 1.21
C HIS A 349 9.51 -52.16 2.28
N GLN A 350 10.50 -51.83 3.12
CA GLN A 350 10.37 -50.75 4.10
C GLN A 350 10.48 -49.42 3.37
N PHE A 351 9.35 -48.74 3.20
CA PHE A 351 9.33 -47.35 2.78
C PHE A 351 9.61 -46.45 4.00
N ALA A 352 10.20 -45.28 3.78
CA ALA A 352 10.53 -44.34 4.86
C ALA A 352 9.29 -43.75 5.56
N GLU A 353 8.09 -44.00 5.05
CA GLU A 353 6.79 -43.59 5.61
C GLU A 353 5.82 -44.79 5.64
N GLU A 354 4.87 -44.79 6.58
CA GLU A 354 3.82 -45.81 6.69
C GLU A 354 2.82 -45.70 5.52
N ILE A 355 3.12 -46.40 4.42
CA ILE A 355 2.23 -46.41 3.25
C ILE A 355 1.04 -47.35 3.49
N SER A 356 -0.17 -46.82 3.34
CA SER A 356 -1.43 -47.58 3.38
C SER A 356 -1.50 -48.64 2.26
N ILE A 357 -2.19 -49.75 2.54
CA ILE A 357 -2.32 -50.91 1.64
C ILE A 357 -2.82 -50.49 0.24
N ASN A 358 -3.75 -49.54 0.15
CA ASN A 358 -4.28 -49.02 -1.12
C ASN A 358 -3.22 -48.30 -1.96
N LYS A 359 -2.35 -47.48 -1.35
CA LYS A 359 -1.24 -46.82 -2.06
C LYS A 359 -0.20 -47.84 -2.54
N ARG A 360 0.03 -48.93 -1.78
CA ARG A 360 0.92 -50.03 -2.21
C ARG A 360 0.35 -50.79 -3.41
N ILE A 361 -0.96 -51.02 -3.46
CA ILE A 361 -1.62 -51.64 -4.63
C ILE A 361 -1.56 -50.72 -5.86
N GLN A 362 -1.75 -49.40 -5.68
CA GLN A 362 -1.57 -48.45 -6.79
C GLN A 362 -0.13 -48.44 -7.31
N LEU A 363 0.87 -48.54 -6.44
CA LEU A 363 2.28 -48.68 -6.84
C LEU A 363 2.53 -49.98 -7.60
N TYR A 364 1.93 -51.10 -7.17
CA TYR A 364 2.01 -52.38 -7.88
C TYR A 364 1.43 -52.29 -9.30
N CYS A 365 0.19 -51.81 -9.45
CA CYS A 365 -0.44 -51.65 -10.77
C CYS A 365 0.37 -50.70 -11.66
N ARG A 366 0.88 -49.60 -11.09
CA ARG A 366 1.65 -48.61 -11.85
C ARG A 366 3.04 -49.13 -12.27
N LEU A 367 3.71 -49.92 -11.44
CA LEU A 367 4.97 -50.59 -11.79
C LEU A 367 4.77 -51.67 -12.86
N ALA A 368 3.68 -52.46 -12.76
CA ALA A 368 3.33 -53.48 -13.74
C ALA A 368 3.03 -52.86 -15.13
N SER A 369 2.28 -51.75 -15.18
CA SER A 369 1.99 -51.06 -16.45
C SER A 369 3.17 -50.30 -17.05
N LEU A 370 4.07 -49.74 -16.22
CA LEU A 370 5.22 -48.95 -16.71
C LEU A 370 6.38 -49.81 -17.22
N PHE A 371 6.52 -51.06 -16.74
CA PHE A 371 7.65 -51.94 -17.06
C PHE A 371 7.21 -53.30 -17.61
N GLU A 372 6.05 -53.34 -18.29
CA GLU A 372 5.47 -54.52 -18.93
C GLU A 372 6.47 -55.28 -19.83
N ALA A 373 7.39 -54.57 -20.47
CA ALA A 373 8.39 -55.15 -21.37
C ALA A 373 9.53 -55.92 -20.68
N ASP A 374 9.77 -55.71 -19.38
CA ASP A 374 10.88 -56.32 -18.64
C ASP A 374 10.41 -57.40 -17.64
N PHE A 375 9.10 -57.65 -17.61
CA PHE A 375 8.44 -58.53 -16.66
C PHE A 375 7.76 -59.70 -17.37
N ALA A 376 8.01 -60.91 -16.87
CA ALA A 376 7.29 -62.09 -17.29
C ALA A 376 6.01 -62.23 -16.44
N PHE A 377 4.86 -62.02 -17.07
CA PHE A 377 3.56 -62.30 -16.46
C PHE A 377 3.34 -63.81 -16.47
N SER A 378 3.28 -64.43 -15.29
CA SER A 378 2.88 -65.82 -15.15
C SER A 378 1.34 -65.93 -15.25
N GLU A 379 0.84 -67.03 -15.83
CA GLU A 379 -0.60 -67.35 -15.87
C GLU A 379 -1.16 -67.79 -14.50
N GLU A 380 -0.31 -67.89 -13.48
CA GLU A 380 -0.70 -68.24 -12.11
C GLU A 380 -1.07 -66.99 -11.29
N THR A 381 -2.28 -67.00 -10.74
CA THR A 381 -2.81 -65.96 -9.85
C THR A 381 -2.62 -66.35 -8.39
N GLY A 382 -2.01 -65.46 -7.61
CA GLY A 382 -1.96 -65.53 -6.16
C GLY A 382 -3.18 -64.84 -5.54
N ARG A 383 -3.68 -65.37 -4.41
CA ARG A 383 -4.72 -64.70 -3.60
C ARG A 383 -4.09 -64.10 -2.35
N PHE A 384 -4.29 -62.80 -2.14
CA PHE A 384 -4.04 -62.15 -0.85
C PHE A 384 -5.34 -61.51 -0.35
N GLU A 385 -5.84 -62.01 0.78
CA GLU A 385 -7.12 -61.65 1.40
C GLU A 385 -8.33 -61.76 0.43
N ASN A 386 -8.68 -60.69 -0.28
CA ASN A 386 -9.79 -60.58 -1.24
C ASN A 386 -9.37 -60.17 -2.66
N LEU A 387 -8.06 -60.14 -2.96
CA LEU A 387 -7.51 -59.69 -4.24
C LEU A 387 -6.73 -60.81 -4.94
N GLU A 388 -7.06 -61.06 -6.20
CA GLU A 388 -6.29 -61.91 -7.10
C GLU A 388 -5.22 -61.06 -7.78
N TYR A 389 -3.94 -61.42 -7.59
CA TYR A 389 -2.81 -60.75 -8.23
C TYR A 389 -2.04 -61.74 -9.10
N ALA A 390 -1.56 -61.28 -10.26
CA ALA A 390 -0.69 -62.08 -11.12
C ALA A 390 0.71 -62.20 -10.51
N LEU A 391 1.31 -63.38 -10.56
CA LEU A 391 2.71 -63.56 -10.16
C LEU A 391 3.62 -63.02 -11.28
N ILE A 392 4.36 -61.95 -10.97
CA ILE A 392 5.22 -61.25 -11.92
C ILE A 392 6.68 -61.45 -11.50
N TYR A 393 7.45 -62.09 -12.38
CA TYR A 393 8.88 -62.36 -12.21
C TYR A 393 9.74 -61.53 -13.18
N PRO A 394 11.01 -61.23 -12.82
CA PRO A 394 11.95 -60.65 -13.78
C PRO A 394 12.31 -61.67 -14.86
N ALA A 395 12.31 -61.27 -16.14
CA ALA A 395 12.69 -62.14 -17.24
C ALA A 395 14.19 -62.51 -17.16
N SER A 396 14.48 -63.77 -16.87
CA SER A 396 15.84 -64.33 -16.89
C SER A 396 16.28 -64.61 -18.33
N ASN A 397 17.07 -63.70 -18.92
CA ASN A 397 17.81 -64.03 -20.14
C ASN A 397 18.92 -65.04 -19.80
N SER A 398 18.80 -66.27 -20.30
CA SER A 398 19.96 -67.15 -20.47
C SER A 398 20.04 -67.72 -21.89
N THR A 399 21.09 -67.27 -22.58
CA THR A 399 21.94 -67.95 -23.59
C THR A 399 21.36 -68.44 -24.93
N THR A 400 21.97 -67.97 -26.02
CA THR A 400 22.45 -68.78 -27.16
C THR A 400 23.36 -67.88 -28.03
N THR A 401 24.69 -68.05 -27.93
CA THR A 401 25.62 -68.65 -28.94
C THR A 401 25.79 -67.89 -30.26
N ASP A 402 27.07 -67.67 -30.59
CA ASP A 402 27.67 -67.00 -31.75
C ASP A 402 27.03 -67.32 -33.12
N PRO A 403 27.27 -66.44 -34.13
CA PRO A 403 28.38 -66.74 -35.04
C PRO A 403 29.34 -65.56 -35.26
N GLN A 404 30.64 -65.90 -35.29
CA GLN A 404 31.70 -65.08 -35.87
C GLN A 404 31.39 -64.74 -37.34
N THR A 405 31.65 -63.51 -37.80
CA THR A 405 32.87 -63.16 -38.57
C THR A 405 32.86 -61.71 -39.07
N THR A 406 34.07 -61.13 -39.09
CA THR A 406 34.55 -59.97 -39.85
C THR A 406 33.95 -58.59 -39.57
N ASN A 407 34.69 -57.76 -38.81
CA ASN A 407 35.49 -56.72 -39.47
C ASN A 407 36.49 -56.07 -38.50
N THR A 408 37.72 -56.02 -38.99
CA THR A 408 38.90 -55.43 -38.40
C THR A 408 38.78 -53.92 -38.21
N ILE A 409 39.13 -53.53 -36.99
CA ILE A 409 39.76 -52.28 -36.53
C ILE A 409 40.49 -51.53 -37.66
N ASN A 410 40.09 -50.28 -37.89
CA ASN A 410 41.00 -49.21 -38.29
C ASN A 410 41.01 -48.22 -37.12
N ASP A 411 42.14 -48.16 -36.43
CA ASP A 411 42.47 -47.14 -35.44
C ASP A 411 43.41 -46.09 -36.08
N PRO A 412 43.59 -44.93 -35.44
CA PRO A 412 43.87 -43.65 -36.08
C PRO A 412 45.36 -43.35 -36.28
N ALA A 413 45.65 -42.52 -37.29
CA ALA A 413 46.76 -41.55 -37.33
C ALA A 413 46.44 -40.47 -38.37
#